data_AF-A0A374I5I7-F1
#
_entry.id   AF-A0A374I5I7-F1
#
_cell.length_a   1.000
_cell.length_b   1.000
_cell.length_c   1.000
_cell.angle_alpha   90.00
_cell.angle_beta   90.00
_cell.angle_gamma   90.00
#
_symmetry.space_group_name_H-M   'P 1'
#
loop_
_entity.id
_entity.type
_entity.pdbx_description
1 polymer ?
#
loop_
_entity_poly.entity_id
_entity_poly.type
_entity_poly.pdbx_seq_one_letter_code
_entity_poly.pdbx_strand_id
1 'polypeptide(L)'
;MKTNGTRRIVTFMLALVLVFTTVCVGTTEVEAAEKFTTIIAPTQTEQATAGTEVKTPFSLTKSYGFVAQIVTEAPVDMTITVYDSVGNKVQRADNPYQISSSSTSWEYEEGVYYFVDPVPNVDAGDYYYGITFSQSTKYLLYMYQYNGGAKISNANAVVTKGYTKKLSVTGAKVKAWKSKDSKIAKVDKNGKVTGVKAGKTTVYAVTEDGENLTCKVTVKENKFSSVKLSSSDVDYNKCVMEVYKASFDKSGNLVMTARIVNNTTDYITALKDVNIVVKDASGKTIGTYKTSRYNVTVSSYSTKDVKFTLKKSSLKKKKFDLRNATITRKGGAYYYR
;
A
#
# COMPACT_ATOMS: atom_id res chain seq x y z
N MET A 1 -51.57 30.91 12.46
CA MET A 1 -50.94 29.58 12.48
C MET A 1 -49.95 29.44 11.32
N LYS A 2 -48.75 29.95 11.49
CA LYS A 2 -47.57 29.72 10.64
C LYS A 2 -46.40 29.67 11.63
N THR A 3 -45.40 28.79 11.40
CA THR A 3 -44.12 28.63 12.12
C THR A 3 -43.89 27.41 13.04
N ASN A 4 -44.47 26.24 12.76
CA ASN A 4 -43.99 24.97 13.38
C ASN A 4 -43.09 24.10 12.48
N GLY A 5 -43.13 24.23 11.15
CA GLY A 5 -42.26 23.46 10.24
C GLY A 5 -40.80 23.94 10.25
N THR A 6 -40.59 25.25 10.11
CA THR A 6 -39.24 25.86 10.04
C THR A 6 -38.40 25.66 11.31
N ARG A 7 -39.02 25.56 12.49
CA ARG A 7 -38.32 25.31 13.76
C ARG A 7 -37.89 23.84 13.95
N ARG A 8 -38.61 22.90 13.33
CA ARG A 8 -38.24 21.49 13.38
C ARG A 8 -36.94 21.25 12.60
N ILE A 9 -36.85 21.68 11.35
CA ILE A 9 -35.67 21.37 10.51
C ILE A 9 -34.37 22.04 11.02
N VAL A 10 -34.45 23.23 11.62
CA VAL A 10 -33.24 23.93 12.13
C VAL A 10 -32.64 23.26 13.37
N THR A 11 -33.46 22.61 14.20
CA THR A 11 -32.98 21.90 15.41
C THR A 11 -32.30 20.55 15.05
N PHE A 12 -32.55 20.02 13.84
CA PHE A 12 -31.95 18.77 13.34
C PHE A 12 -30.51 18.89 12.80
N MET A 13 -29.95 20.11 12.74
CA MET A 13 -28.59 20.36 12.25
C MET A 13 -27.48 19.67 13.03
N LEU A 14 -27.73 19.26 14.29
CA LEU A 14 -26.67 18.71 15.15
C LEU A 14 -26.61 17.18 15.20
N ALA A 15 -27.59 16.45 14.67
CA ALA A 15 -27.70 15.00 14.91
C ALA A 15 -27.69 14.10 13.66
N LEU A 16 -27.86 14.63 12.46
CA LEU A 16 -28.13 13.76 11.30
C LEU A 16 -26.90 13.52 10.42
N VAL A 17 -26.04 12.58 10.82
CA VAL A 17 -25.13 11.90 9.90
C VAL A 17 -25.65 10.48 9.66
N LEU A 18 -26.83 10.39 9.03
CA LEU A 18 -27.59 9.15 8.86
C LEU A 18 -27.20 8.30 7.64
N VAL A 19 -26.24 8.73 6.82
CA VAL A 19 -25.74 7.91 5.69
C VAL A 19 -25.07 6.60 6.17
N PHE A 20 -24.83 6.44 7.48
CA PHE A 20 -24.11 5.28 8.02
C PHE A 20 -24.93 4.02 8.26
N THR A 21 -26.26 4.07 8.41
CA THR A 21 -27.00 2.85 8.80
C THR A 21 -27.36 1.94 7.63
N THR A 22 -27.59 2.48 6.43
CA THR A 22 -28.04 1.69 5.26
C THR A 22 -26.92 1.19 4.37
N VAL A 23 -25.79 1.91 4.30
CA VAL A 23 -24.60 1.50 3.53
C VAL A 23 -23.56 0.79 4.41
N CYS A 24 -23.57 1.01 5.73
CA CYS A 24 -22.54 0.53 6.66
C CYS A 24 -23.15 0.02 7.98
N VAL A 25 -23.82 -1.14 7.93
CA VAL A 25 -24.37 -1.80 9.13
C VAL A 25 -23.30 -1.87 10.24
N GLY A 26 -23.49 -1.11 11.33
CA GLY A 26 -22.71 -1.20 12.56
C GLY A 26 -21.43 -0.34 12.68
N THR A 27 -21.24 0.71 11.87
CA THR A 27 -20.00 1.53 11.93
C THR A 27 -20.10 2.77 12.84
N THR A 28 -19.00 3.12 13.52
CA THR A 28 -18.88 4.36 14.32
C THR A 28 -18.61 5.61 13.46
N GLU A 29 -18.91 6.82 13.95
CA GLU A 29 -18.62 8.10 13.24
C GLU A 29 -17.16 8.24 12.77
N VAL A 30 -16.23 7.59 13.48
CA VAL A 30 -14.80 7.62 13.14
C VAL A 30 -14.46 6.64 12.01
N GLU A 31 -15.17 5.52 11.86
CA GLU A 31 -14.99 4.56 10.74
C GLU A 31 -15.57 5.12 9.43
N ALA A 32 -16.68 5.84 9.58
CA ALA A 32 -17.36 6.63 8.57
C ALA A 32 -16.45 7.67 7.87
N ALA A 33 -15.71 8.46 8.65
CA ALA A 33 -14.80 9.50 8.15
C ALA A 33 -13.62 8.94 7.33
N GLU A 34 -13.31 7.64 7.45
CA GLU A 34 -12.28 7.01 6.62
C GLU A 34 -12.81 6.60 5.25
N LYS A 35 -14.09 6.21 5.16
CA LYS A 35 -14.76 5.81 3.91
C LYS A 35 -15.27 6.98 3.08
N PHE A 36 -15.60 8.09 3.75
CA PHE A 36 -16.21 9.25 3.11
C PHE A 36 -15.51 10.54 3.50
N THR A 37 -15.48 11.50 2.59
CA THR A 37 -15.11 12.89 2.89
C THR A 37 -16.32 13.77 2.66
N THR A 38 -16.74 14.56 3.66
CA THR A 38 -17.84 15.51 3.50
C THR A 38 -17.49 16.55 2.45
N ILE A 39 -18.35 16.72 1.46
CA ILE A 39 -18.28 17.76 0.42
C ILE A 39 -19.23 18.91 0.78
N ILE A 40 -20.48 18.58 1.09
CA ILE A 40 -21.52 19.54 1.47
C ILE A 40 -22.17 19.09 2.78
N ALA A 41 -22.18 19.99 3.76
CA ALA A 41 -22.93 19.88 5.01
C ALA A 41 -23.72 21.18 5.22
N PRO A 42 -25.02 21.21 4.88
CA PRO A 42 -25.83 22.42 4.90
C PRO A 42 -26.09 22.88 6.34
N THR A 43 -26.00 24.19 6.56
CA THR A 43 -26.26 24.83 7.86
C THR A 43 -27.62 25.52 7.91
N GLN A 44 -28.49 25.31 6.93
CA GLN A 44 -29.87 25.80 6.87
C GLN A 44 -30.60 25.15 5.71
N THR A 45 -31.94 25.13 5.79
CA THR A 45 -32.78 24.66 4.70
C THR A 45 -32.76 25.62 3.53
N GLU A 46 -32.74 25.07 2.33
CA GLU A 46 -32.99 25.79 1.09
C GLU A 46 -34.45 25.63 0.67
N GLN A 47 -34.94 26.57 -0.14
CA GLN A 47 -36.29 26.55 -0.71
C GLN A 47 -36.16 26.46 -2.23
N ALA A 48 -36.55 25.33 -2.81
CA ALA A 48 -36.66 25.17 -4.25
C ALA A 48 -38.06 25.58 -4.75
N THR A 49 -38.11 26.15 -5.95
CA THR A 49 -39.35 26.44 -6.68
C THR A 49 -39.74 25.23 -7.53
N ALA A 50 -41.03 24.88 -7.55
CA ALA A 50 -41.55 23.80 -8.39
C ALA A 50 -41.07 23.90 -9.85
N GLY A 51 -40.60 22.79 -10.42
CA GLY A 51 -40.18 22.68 -11.83
C GLY A 51 -38.91 23.45 -12.21
N THR A 52 -38.29 24.18 -11.27
CA THR A 52 -37.02 24.89 -11.51
C THR A 52 -35.85 24.07 -10.97
N GLU A 53 -34.85 23.80 -11.81
CA GLU A 53 -33.66 23.05 -11.40
C GLU A 53 -32.76 23.92 -10.51
N VAL A 54 -32.39 23.40 -9.34
CA VAL A 54 -31.31 23.94 -8.52
C VAL A 54 -30.02 23.18 -8.83
N LYS A 55 -28.97 23.89 -9.23
CA LYS A 55 -27.65 23.32 -9.54
C LYS A 55 -26.63 23.69 -8.47
N THR A 56 -26.20 22.70 -7.71
CA THR A 56 -25.21 22.88 -6.64
C THR A 56 -23.83 22.44 -7.11
N PRO A 57 -22.82 23.33 -7.20
CA PRO A 57 -21.47 22.94 -7.57
C PRO A 57 -20.79 22.11 -6.47
N PHE A 58 -19.97 21.14 -6.85
CA PHE A 58 -19.14 20.36 -5.95
C PHE A 58 -17.88 19.84 -6.65
N SER A 59 -16.88 19.45 -5.86
CA SER A 59 -15.62 18.90 -6.38
C SER A 59 -15.32 17.54 -5.75
N LEU A 60 -14.82 16.62 -6.57
CA LEU A 60 -14.30 15.33 -6.15
C LEU A 60 -12.77 15.34 -6.27
N THR A 61 -12.09 15.03 -5.17
CA THR A 61 -10.63 14.89 -5.12
C THR A 61 -10.15 13.48 -5.45
N LYS A 62 -11.06 12.50 -5.59
CA LYS A 62 -10.76 11.09 -5.89
C LYS A 62 -11.79 10.49 -6.85
N SER A 63 -11.32 9.60 -7.72
CA SER A 63 -12.12 8.86 -8.70
C SER A 63 -12.84 7.63 -8.11
N TYR A 64 -13.73 7.84 -7.13
CA TYR A 64 -14.55 6.75 -6.58
C TYR A 64 -16.05 7.06 -6.61
N GLY A 65 -16.44 8.26 -7.04
CA GLY A 65 -17.82 8.72 -6.93
C GLY A 65 -18.15 9.43 -5.62
N PHE A 66 -19.44 9.63 -5.41
CA PHE A 66 -20.01 10.31 -4.25
C PHE A 66 -21.37 9.73 -3.88
N VAL A 67 -21.91 10.18 -2.76
CA VAL A 67 -23.29 9.95 -2.34
C VAL A 67 -23.91 11.28 -1.97
N ALA A 68 -25.13 11.53 -2.45
CA ALA A 68 -25.94 12.69 -2.09
C ALA A 68 -27.13 12.23 -1.24
N GLN A 69 -27.40 12.93 -0.14
CA GLN A 69 -28.58 12.72 0.69
C GLN A 69 -29.45 13.97 0.61
N ILE A 70 -30.68 13.79 0.17
CA ILE A 70 -31.69 14.85 0.07
C ILE A 70 -32.70 14.63 1.18
N VAL A 71 -32.87 15.61 2.06
CA VAL A 71 -33.80 15.55 3.19
C VAL A 71 -34.94 16.54 2.97
N THR A 72 -36.18 16.11 3.16
CA THR A 72 -37.41 16.91 2.95
C THR A 72 -38.43 16.68 4.07
N GLU A 73 -39.45 17.54 4.17
CA GLU A 73 -40.55 17.37 5.15
C GLU A 73 -41.52 16.24 4.77
N ALA A 74 -41.60 15.89 3.49
CA ALA A 74 -42.42 14.81 2.95
C ALA A 74 -41.79 14.27 1.65
N PRO A 75 -42.03 13.01 1.27
CA PRO A 75 -41.61 12.48 -0.01
C PRO A 75 -42.17 13.33 -1.15
N VAL A 76 -41.37 13.51 -2.19
CA VAL A 76 -41.69 14.39 -3.33
C VAL A 76 -41.15 13.78 -4.61
N ASP A 77 -41.88 13.95 -5.72
CA ASP A 77 -41.33 13.56 -7.02
C ASP A 77 -40.19 14.51 -7.38
N MET A 78 -39.03 13.98 -7.74
CA MET A 78 -37.88 14.79 -8.16
C MET A 78 -37.08 14.15 -9.29
N THR A 79 -36.50 15.01 -10.10
CA THR A 79 -35.48 14.68 -11.10
C THR A 79 -34.11 15.08 -10.56
N ILE A 80 -33.16 14.16 -10.59
CA ILE A 80 -31.75 14.40 -10.24
C ILE A 80 -30.91 14.33 -11.51
N THR A 81 -30.03 15.29 -11.72
CA THR A 81 -29.08 15.28 -12.85
C THR A 81 -27.68 15.63 -12.38
N VAL A 82 -26.68 14.84 -12.76
CA VAL A 82 -25.26 15.14 -12.51
C VAL A 82 -24.64 15.72 -13.78
N TYR A 83 -24.00 16.88 -13.66
CA TYR A 83 -23.31 17.55 -14.76
C TYR A 83 -21.80 17.61 -14.51
N ASP A 84 -21.01 17.54 -15.57
CA ASP A 84 -19.58 17.86 -15.53
C ASP A 84 -19.35 19.39 -15.37
N SER A 85 -18.08 19.79 -15.25
CA SER A 85 -17.70 21.19 -15.04
C SER A 85 -18.10 22.15 -16.16
N VAL A 86 -18.35 21.64 -17.37
CA VAL A 86 -18.77 22.42 -18.54
C VAL A 86 -20.28 22.35 -18.79
N GLY A 87 -21.03 21.66 -17.93
CA GLY A 87 -22.49 21.61 -17.95
C GLY A 87 -23.08 20.49 -18.81
N ASN A 88 -22.29 19.53 -19.30
CA ASN A 88 -22.83 18.33 -19.95
C ASN A 88 -23.28 17.32 -18.91
N LYS A 89 -24.31 16.54 -19.23
CA LYS A 89 -24.73 15.42 -18.37
C LYS A 89 -23.64 14.35 -18.33
N VAL A 90 -23.25 13.95 -17.12
CA VAL A 90 -22.33 12.81 -16.92
C VAL A 90 -22.95 11.55 -17.52
N GLN A 91 -22.19 10.83 -18.33
CA GLN A 91 -22.66 9.64 -19.04
C GLN A 91 -22.82 8.46 -18.06
N ARG A 92 -24.07 8.17 -17.68
CA ARG A 92 -24.48 6.99 -16.91
C ARG A 92 -25.92 6.63 -17.30
N ALA A 93 -26.29 5.36 -17.12
CA ALA A 93 -27.59 4.83 -17.58
C ALA A 93 -28.80 5.51 -16.91
N ASP A 94 -28.59 6.03 -15.71
CA ASP A 94 -29.58 6.59 -14.79
C ASP A 94 -29.38 8.09 -14.54
N ASN A 95 -28.86 8.83 -15.54
CA ASN A 95 -28.73 10.30 -15.46
C ASN A 95 -29.40 10.99 -16.68
N PRO A 96 -30.55 11.66 -16.48
CA PRO A 96 -31.16 12.02 -15.20
C PRO A 96 -31.84 10.84 -14.48
N TYR A 97 -31.77 10.83 -13.15
CA TYR A 97 -32.48 9.89 -12.29
C TYR A 97 -33.84 10.47 -11.89
N GLN A 98 -34.89 9.65 -11.89
CA GLN A 98 -36.24 10.04 -11.49
C GLN A 98 -36.64 9.25 -10.26
N ILE A 99 -37.17 9.93 -9.25
CA ILE A 99 -37.68 9.30 -8.03
C ILE A 99 -39.06 9.85 -7.73
N SER A 100 -40.01 8.95 -7.45
CA SER A 100 -41.36 9.32 -7.05
C SER A 100 -41.47 9.47 -5.54
N SER A 101 -42.33 10.38 -5.10
CA SER A 101 -42.88 10.50 -3.75
C SER A 101 -43.47 9.20 -3.20
N SER A 102 -43.92 8.29 -4.07
CA SER A 102 -44.43 6.96 -3.69
C SER A 102 -43.35 5.87 -3.63
N SER A 103 -42.10 6.20 -3.93
CA SER A 103 -41.01 5.22 -3.95
C SER A 103 -40.68 4.70 -2.56
N THR A 104 -40.39 3.40 -2.47
CA THR A 104 -39.89 2.76 -1.25
C THR A 104 -38.45 3.13 -0.91
N SER A 105 -37.74 3.86 -1.79
CA SER A 105 -36.40 4.37 -1.52
C SER A 105 -36.39 5.59 -0.59
N TRP A 106 -37.56 6.16 -0.28
CA TRP A 106 -37.67 7.18 0.75
C TRP A 106 -37.64 6.52 2.13
N GLU A 107 -36.76 7.02 2.98
CA GLU A 107 -36.63 6.60 4.37
C GLU A 107 -37.19 7.68 5.29
N TYR A 108 -37.69 7.27 6.46
CA TYR A 108 -38.26 8.17 7.46
C TYR A 108 -37.55 7.98 8.78
N GLU A 109 -37.01 9.06 9.32
CA GLU A 109 -36.30 9.03 10.58
C GLU A 109 -36.46 10.36 11.29
N GLU A 110 -36.74 10.30 12.60
CA GLU A 110 -36.87 11.46 13.48
C GLU A 110 -37.78 12.61 12.96
N GLY A 111 -38.79 12.33 12.15
CA GLY A 111 -39.74 13.36 11.70
C GLY A 111 -39.42 14.02 10.36
N VAL A 112 -38.40 13.56 9.65
CA VAL A 112 -38.07 13.97 8.28
C VAL A 112 -38.01 12.76 7.35
N TYR A 113 -38.13 13.03 6.05
CA TYR A 113 -37.91 12.02 5.02
C TYR A 113 -36.59 12.28 4.32
N TYR A 114 -35.89 11.22 3.92
CA TYR A 114 -34.67 11.35 3.14
C TYR A 114 -34.56 10.32 2.03
N PHE A 115 -33.84 10.71 0.98
CA PHE A 115 -33.45 9.85 -0.12
C PHE A 115 -31.93 9.89 -0.27
N VAL A 116 -31.33 8.74 -0.51
CA VAL A 116 -29.87 8.59 -0.70
C VAL A 116 -29.61 8.19 -2.16
N ASP A 117 -28.85 9.02 -2.88
CA ASP A 117 -28.37 8.76 -4.25
C ASP A 117 -26.88 8.37 -4.22
N PRO A 118 -26.55 7.07 -4.22
CA PRO A 118 -25.17 6.62 -4.41
C PRO A 118 -24.78 6.71 -5.88
N VAL A 119 -23.75 7.51 -6.19
CA VAL A 119 -23.22 7.70 -7.54
C VAL A 119 -21.77 7.21 -7.59
N PRO A 120 -21.53 5.89 -7.70
CA PRO A 120 -20.18 5.32 -7.72
C PRO A 120 -19.47 5.57 -9.06
N ASN A 121 -18.15 5.38 -9.08
CA ASN A 121 -17.32 5.39 -10.28
C ASN A 121 -17.32 6.73 -11.06
N VAL A 122 -17.52 7.85 -10.38
CA VAL A 122 -17.26 9.18 -10.96
C VAL A 122 -15.82 9.57 -10.67
N ASP A 123 -15.15 10.09 -11.70
CA ASP A 123 -13.77 10.54 -11.62
C ASP A 123 -13.59 11.77 -10.73
N ALA A 124 -12.35 12.05 -10.32
CA ALA A 124 -12.00 13.31 -9.70
C ALA A 124 -12.24 14.47 -10.68
N GLY A 125 -12.83 15.57 -10.21
CA GLY A 125 -13.19 16.71 -11.04
C GLY A 125 -14.22 17.62 -10.38
N ASP A 126 -14.61 18.66 -11.10
CA ASP A 126 -15.67 19.59 -10.70
C ASP A 126 -16.97 19.23 -11.41
N TYR A 127 -18.07 19.32 -10.68
CA TYR A 127 -19.38 18.84 -11.10
C TYR A 127 -20.49 19.76 -10.57
N TYR A 128 -21.69 19.60 -11.12
CA TYR A 128 -22.92 20.17 -10.56
C TYR A 128 -23.92 19.06 -10.27
N TYR A 129 -24.54 19.12 -9.09
CA TYR A 129 -25.65 18.27 -8.70
C TYR A 129 -26.96 19.04 -8.87
N GLY A 130 -27.74 18.67 -9.88
CA GLY A 130 -29.00 19.27 -10.26
C GLY A 130 -30.18 18.55 -9.62
N ILE A 131 -31.09 19.29 -8.99
CA ILE A 131 -32.34 18.76 -8.43
C ILE A 131 -33.51 19.60 -8.94
N THR A 132 -34.53 18.95 -9.50
CA THR A 132 -35.80 19.57 -9.87
C THR A 132 -36.92 18.88 -9.13
N PHE A 133 -37.62 19.60 -8.26
CA PHE A 133 -38.78 19.09 -7.53
C PHE A 133 -40.08 19.36 -8.31
N SER A 134 -41.04 18.44 -8.28
CA SER A 134 -42.35 18.63 -8.90
C SER A 134 -43.20 19.72 -8.22
N GLN A 135 -42.90 20.02 -6.95
CA GLN A 135 -43.55 21.06 -6.16
C GLN A 135 -42.52 21.87 -5.36
N SER A 136 -42.89 23.09 -4.95
CA SER A 136 -41.99 23.94 -4.15
C SER A 136 -41.66 23.26 -2.83
N THR A 137 -40.38 22.99 -2.59
CA THR A 137 -39.93 22.07 -1.53
C THR A 137 -38.82 22.71 -0.71
N LYS A 138 -38.91 22.58 0.63
CA LYS A 138 -37.78 22.85 1.52
C LYS A 138 -36.93 21.61 1.62
N TYR A 139 -35.62 21.77 1.47
CA TYR A 139 -34.71 20.64 1.50
C TYR A 139 -33.37 20.98 2.14
N LEU A 140 -32.65 19.92 2.53
CA LEU A 140 -31.23 19.92 2.83
C LEU A 140 -30.54 18.97 1.85
N LEU A 141 -29.37 19.35 1.35
CA LEU A 141 -28.51 18.50 0.52
C LEU A 141 -27.20 18.26 1.23
N TYR A 142 -26.97 17.02 1.66
CA TYR A 142 -25.68 16.56 2.15
C TYR A 142 -24.97 15.83 1.01
N MET A 143 -23.66 16.02 0.86
CA MET A 143 -22.87 15.30 -0.14
C MET A 143 -21.57 14.80 0.44
N TYR A 144 -21.21 13.58 0.10
CA TYR A 144 -20.01 12.92 0.59
C TYR A 144 -19.28 12.23 -0.56
N GLN A 145 -17.97 12.42 -0.64
CA GLN A 145 -17.10 11.75 -1.61
C GLN A 145 -16.71 10.37 -1.09
N TYR A 146 -16.74 9.33 -1.94
CA TYR A 146 -16.12 8.05 -1.61
C TYR A 146 -14.59 8.18 -1.55
N ASN A 147 -13.97 7.70 -0.48
CA ASN A 147 -12.52 7.68 -0.32
C ASN A 147 -11.84 6.46 -0.98
N GLY A 148 -12.65 5.52 -1.50
CA GLY A 148 -12.25 4.21 -1.98
C GLY A 148 -12.35 3.14 -0.89
N GLY A 149 -12.39 1.86 -1.30
CA GLY A 149 -12.39 0.73 -0.37
C GLY A 149 -11.08 0.58 0.40
N ALA A 150 -11.08 -0.27 1.42
CA ALA A 150 -9.89 -0.51 2.23
C ALA A 150 -8.76 -1.11 1.36
N LYS A 151 -7.53 -0.64 1.55
CA LYS A 151 -6.36 -1.10 0.78
C LYS A 151 -5.21 -1.41 1.69
N ILE A 152 -4.62 -2.58 1.51
CA ILE A 152 -3.37 -2.98 2.16
C ILE A 152 -2.17 -2.47 1.36
N SER A 153 -1.15 -1.96 2.05
CA SER A 153 0.02 -1.30 1.45
C SER A 153 0.78 -2.16 0.42
N ASN A 154 0.69 -3.49 0.52
CA ASN A 154 1.29 -4.41 -0.42
C ASN A 154 0.44 -5.68 -0.56
N ALA A 155 0.00 -6.01 -1.77
CA ALA A 155 -0.57 -7.32 -2.08
C ALA A 155 0.48 -8.45 -2.03
N ASN A 156 1.75 -8.11 -2.29
CA ASN A 156 2.89 -9.03 -2.21
C ASN A 156 4.05 -8.39 -1.45
N ALA A 157 4.63 -9.12 -0.50
CA ALA A 157 5.78 -8.68 0.27
C ALA A 157 6.89 -9.75 0.25
N VAL A 158 8.12 -9.30 0.10
CA VAL A 158 9.29 -10.15 0.29
C VAL A 158 10.01 -9.72 1.55
N VAL A 159 10.22 -10.64 2.48
CA VAL A 159 10.85 -10.38 3.78
C VAL A 159 12.07 -11.28 3.93
N THR A 160 13.17 -10.76 4.46
CA THR A 160 14.33 -11.57 4.77
C THR A 160 14.15 -12.25 6.14
N LYS A 161 14.52 -13.51 6.25
CA LYS A 161 14.47 -14.25 7.53
C LYS A 161 15.20 -13.48 8.63
N GLY A 162 14.52 -13.26 9.76
CA GLY A 162 15.00 -12.48 10.90
C GLY A 162 14.81 -10.96 10.76
N TYR A 163 14.26 -10.47 9.66
CA TYR A 163 13.93 -9.07 9.39
C TYR A 163 12.44 -8.83 9.37
N THR A 164 12.07 -7.55 9.35
CA THR A 164 10.67 -7.12 9.39
C THR A 164 10.31 -6.20 8.23
N LYS A 165 9.04 -6.22 7.84
CA LYS A 165 8.42 -5.25 6.94
C LYS A 165 7.11 -4.77 7.56
N LYS A 166 6.87 -3.47 7.53
CA LYS A 166 5.60 -2.88 7.97
C LYS A 166 4.57 -3.02 6.84
N LEU A 167 3.38 -3.50 7.18
CA LEU A 167 2.17 -3.35 6.37
C LEU A 167 1.28 -2.30 7.03
N SER A 168 0.51 -1.59 6.21
CA SER A 168 -0.52 -0.64 6.65
C SER A 168 -1.78 -0.84 5.83
N VAL A 169 -2.91 -0.37 6.36
CA VAL A 169 -4.19 -0.29 5.65
C VAL A 169 -4.60 1.17 5.57
N THR A 170 -5.17 1.56 4.43
CA THR A 170 -5.77 2.88 4.19
C THR A 170 -7.25 2.70 3.82
N GLY A 171 -8.10 3.65 4.19
CA GLY A 171 -9.54 3.60 3.89
C GLY A 171 -10.35 2.71 4.85
N ALA A 172 -9.70 2.15 5.87
CA ALA A 172 -10.36 1.48 6.99
C ALA A 172 -9.41 1.28 8.17
N LYS A 173 -9.99 1.19 9.37
CA LYS A 173 -9.32 0.78 10.60
C LYS A 173 -9.14 -0.73 10.63
N VAL A 174 -8.00 -1.16 11.16
CA VAL A 174 -7.67 -2.58 11.29
C VAL A 174 -8.02 -3.06 12.70
N LYS A 175 -9.01 -3.95 12.78
CA LYS A 175 -9.39 -4.67 14.00
C LYS A 175 -8.34 -5.69 14.42
N ALA A 176 -7.81 -6.45 13.47
CA ALA A 176 -6.84 -7.50 13.77
C ALA A 176 -5.88 -7.80 12.61
N TRP A 177 -4.65 -8.19 12.96
CA TRP A 177 -3.69 -8.76 12.03
C TRP A 177 -3.51 -10.25 12.29
N LYS A 178 -3.50 -11.07 11.24
CA LYS A 178 -3.34 -12.54 11.34
C LYS A 178 -2.34 -13.05 10.30
N SER A 179 -1.55 -14.04 10.66
CA SER A 179 -0.74 -14.81 9.69
C SER A 179 -1.33 -16.19 9.50
N LYS A 180 -1.38 -16.67 8.25
CA LYS A 180 -1.79 -18.03 7.91
C LYS A 180 -0.83 -19.08 8.50
N ASP A 181 0.47 -18.77 8.49
CA ASP A 181 1.51 -19.63 9.05
C ASP A 181 2.57 -18.79 9.76
N SER A 182 2.46 -18.74 11.08
CA SER A 182 3.36 -18.02 11.97
C SER A 182 4.75 -18.65 12.11
N LYS A 183 4.95 -19.89 11.65
CA LYS A 183 6.26 -20.54 11.56
C LYS A 183 7.05 -20.02 10.35
N ILE A 184 6.37 -19.48 9.33
CA ILE A 184 6.98 -18.83 8.17
C ILE A 184 7.13 -17.32 8.42
N ALA A 185 6.04 -16.62 8.74
CA ALA A 185 6.06 -15.19 9.05
C ALA A 185 5.06 -14.84 10.16
N LYS A 186 5.48 -14.05 11.15
CA LYS A 186 4.60 -13.51 12.21
C LYS A 186 4.19 -12.08 11.85
N VAL A 187 3.03 -11.65 12.31
CA VAL A 187 2.60 -10.24 12.24
C VAL A 187 2.15 -9.81 13.62
N ASP A 188 2.54 -8.60 14.06
CA ASP A 188 2.07 -8.04 15.33
C ASP A 188 0.80 -7.20 15.15
N LYS A 189 0.24 -6.70 16.26
CA LYS A 189 -0.98 -5.87 16.27
C LYS A 189 -0.86 -4.58 15.44
N ASN A 190 0.36 -4.15 15.15
CA ASN A 190 0.62 -2.95 14.37
C ASN A 190 0.95 -3.29 12.91
N GLY A 191 0.76 -4.52 12.43
CA GLY A 191 1.08 -4.89 11.05
C GLY A 191 2.59 -5.03 10.76
N LYS A 192 3.44 -5.18 11.79
CA LYS A 192 4.87 -5.47 11.60
C LYS A 192 5.06 -6.95 11.30
N VAL A 193 5.29 -7.28 10.05
CA VAL A 193 5.55 -8.65 9.59
C VAL A 193 7.00 -9.01 9.84
N THR A 194 7.28 -10.10 10.56
CA THR A 194 8.62 -10.64 10.85
C THR A 194 8.81 -11.99 10.15
N GLY A 195 9.85 -12.11 9.32
CA GLY A 195 10.19 -13.38 8.67
C GLY A 195 10.85 -14.37 9.64
N VAL A 196 10.31 -15.58 9.78
CA VAL A 196 10.77 -16.61 10.73
C VAL A 196 11.53 -17.73 10.02
N LYS A 197 10.96 -18.27 8.95
CA LYS A 197 11.54 -19.37 8.14
C LYS A 197 11.32 -19.07 6.66
N ALA A 198 12.29 -19.41 5.81
CA ALA A 198 12.10 -19.29 4.38
C ALA A 198 10.90 -20.12 3.90
N GLY A 199 10.09 -19.53 3.04
CA GLY A 199 8.80 -20.09 2.62
C GLY A 199 7.83 -19.02 2.17
N LYS A 200 6.60 -19.41 1.85
CA LYS A 200 5.52 -18.51 1.47
C LYS A 200 4.36 -18.67 2.44
N THR A 201 3.74 -17.56 2.84
CA THR A 201 2.53 -17.54 3.67
C THR A 201 1.68 -16.32 3.31
N THR A 202 0.52 -16.18 3.92
CA THR A 202 -0.37 -15.04 3.73
C THR A 202 -0.57 -14.32 5.06
N VAL A 203 -0.49 -13.00 5.04
CA VAL A 203 -0.90 -12.13 6.15
C VAL A 203 -2.24 -11.49 5.80
N TYR A 204 -3.12 -11.43 6.79
CA TYR A 204 -4.45 -10.85 6.72
C TYR A 204 -4.53 -9.62 7.62
N ALA A 205 -5.15 -8.56 7.12
CA ALA A 205 -5.67 -7.46 7.92
C ALA A 205 -7.19 -7.56 7.91
N VAL A 206 -7.77 -7.74 9.08
CA VAL A 206 -9.23 -7.73 9.29
C VAL A 206 -9.62 -6.33 9.70
N THR A 207 -10.44 -5.66 8.90
CA THR A 207 -10.94 -4.33 9.21
C THR A 207 -12.07 -4.39 10.25
N GLU A 208 -12.45 -3.25 10.85
CA GLU A 208 -13.53 -3.19 11.85
C GLU A 208 -14.89 -3.61 11.29
N ASP A 209 -15.16 -3.29 10.01
CA ASP A 209 -16.34 -3.70 9.24
C ASP A 209 -16.27 -5.15 8.70
N GLY A 210 -15.19 -5.88 9.00
CA GLY A 210 -15.08 -7.31 8.72
C GLY A 210 -14.47 -7.67 7.36
N GLU A 211 -14.03 -6.70 6.55
CA GLU A 211 -13.27 -6.95 5.32
C GLU A 211 -11.93 -7.65 5.63
N ASN A 212 -11.53 -8.60 4.78
CA ASN A 212 -10.28 -9.33 4.89
C ASN A 212 -9.31 -8.95 3.76
N LEU A 213 -8.42 -8.00 4.03
CA LEU A 213 -7.34 -7.63 3.11
C LEU A 213 -6.18 -8.62 3.22
N THR A 214 -5.53 -8.94 2.09
CA THR A 214 -4.50 -9.99 2.05
C THR A 214 -3.16 -9.50 1.48
N CYS A 215 -2.08 -10.01 2.08
CA CYS A 215 -0.71 -9.85 1.59
C CYS A 215 -0.04 -11.23 1.47
N LYS A 216 0.39 -11.59 0.26
CA LYS A 216 1.22 -12.79 0.04
C LYS A 216 2.66 -12.48 0.46
N VAL A 217 3.13 -13.14 1.50
CA VAL A 217 4.47 -12.95 2.06
C VAL A 217 5.39 -14.08 1.59
N THR A 218 6.49 -13.72 0.93
CA THR A 218 7.59 -14.63 0.64
C THR A 218 8.76 -14.32 1.56
N VAL A 219 9.09 -15.23 2.46
CA VAL A 219 10.27 -15.14 3.29
C VAL A 219 11.45 -15.80 2.59
N LYS A 220 12.55 -15.06 2.40
CA LYS A 220 13.80 -15.56 1.81
C LYS A 220 14.87 -15.71 2.88
N GLU A 221 15.79 -16.66 2.69
CA GLU A 221 16.95 -16.82 3.57
C GLU A 221 17.83 -15.56 3.55
N ASN A 222 18.47 -15.26 4.69
CA ASN A 222 19.41 -14.14 4.79
C ASN A 222 20.76 -14.53 4.18
N LYS A 223 20.83 -14.52 2.85
CA LYS A 223 22.02 -14.89 2.07
C LYS A 223 22.24 -13.89 0.94
N PHE A 224 23.50 -13.60 0.67
CA PHE A 224 23.93 -12.89 -0.52
C PHE A 224 24.13 -13.90 -1.65
N SER A 225 23.73 -13.54 -2.87
CA SER A 225 24.01 -14.30 -4.09
C SER A 225 24.20 -13.33 -5.25
N SER A 226 25.18 -13.59 -6.10
CA SER A 226 25.34 -12.96 -7.41
C SER A 226 25.72 -14.03 -8.45
N VAL A 227 26.01 -13.60 -9.67
CA VAL A 227 26.40 -14.50 -10.77
C VAL A 227 27.71 -15.20 -10.41
N LYS A 228 27.76 -16.53 -10.62
CA LYS A 228 28.97 -17.32 -10.45
C LYS A 228 29.68 -17.42 -11.80
N LEU A 229 30.79 -16.72 -11.95
CA LEU A 229 31.52 -16.65 -13.21
C LEU A 229 32.17 -17.99 -13.63
N SER A 230 32.21 -18.21 -14.93
CA SER A 230 32.99 -19.23 -15.64
C SER A 230 34.08 -18.61 -16.51
N SER A 231 34.96 -19.45 -17.07
CA SER A 231 36.03 -19.00 -17.96
C SER A 231 35.52 -18.27 -19.21
N SER A 232 34.32 -18.60 -19.69
CA SER A 232 33.66 -17.90 -20.82
C SER A 232 33.28 -16.46 -20.52
N ASP A 233 33.15 -16.09 -19.25
CA ASP A 233 32.70 -14.76 -18.84
C ASP A 233 33.87 -13.77 -18.68
N VAL A 234 35.09 -14.24 -18.95
CA VAL A 234 36.34 -13.52 -18.68
C VAL A 234 37.19 -13.58 -19.94
N ASP A 235 37.61 -12.43 -20.45
CA ASP A 235 38.42 -12.36 -21.67
C ASP A 235 39.72 -13.17 -21.55
N TYR A 236 40.23 -13.57 -22.71
CA TYR A 236 41.53 -14.22 -22.81
C TYR A 236 42.63 -13.39 -22.13
N ASN A 237 43.54 -14.08 -21.43
CA ASN A 237 44.63 -13.49 -20.68
C ASN A 237 44.19 -12.53 -19.56
N LYS A 238 43.00 -12.73 -19.01
CA LYS A 238 42.50 -12.02 -17.82
C LYS A 238 42.22 -12.97 -16.66
N CYS A 239 42.26 -12.40 -15.46
CA CYS A 239 41.86 -13.08 -14.24
C CYS A 239 40.92 -12.19 -13.42
N VAL A 240 39.84 -12.78 -12.91
CA VAL A 240 38.88 -12.12 -12.03
C VAL A 240 38.66 -12.95 -10.76
N MET A 241 38.35 -12.26 -9.66
CA MET A 241 37.84 -12.87 -8.45
C MET A 241 36.64 -12.09 -7.96
N GLU A 242 35.50 -12.75 -7.89
CA GLU A 242 34.25 -12.16 -7.41
C GLU A 242 33.59 -13.00 -6.33
N VAL A 243 33.09 -12.33 -5.29
CA VAL A 243 32.24 -12.99 -4.29
C VAL A 243 30.89 -13.22 -4.92
N TYR A 244 30.47 -14.49 -5.03
CA TYR A 244 29.17 -14.84 -5.61
C TYR A 244 28.15 -15.33 -4.58
N LYS A 245 28.59 -15.62 -3.35
CA LYS A 245 27.74 -16.14 -2.28
C LYS A 245 28.26 -15.73 -0.92
N ALA A 246 27.38 -15.30 -0.02
CA ALA A 246 27.74 -15.10 1.38
C ALA A 246 26.61 -15.44 2.34
N SER A 247 26.98 -15.92 3.53
CA SER A 247 26.04 -16.23 4.62
C SER A 247 26.74 -16.20 5.97
N PHE A 248 25.97 -16.04 7.04
CA PHE A 248 26.48 -16.21 8.40
C PHE A 248 26.62 -17.70 8.75
N ASP A 249 27.72 -18.05 9.41
CA ASP A 249 27.86 -19.35 10.07
C ASP A 249 27.12 -19.38 11.43
N LYS A 250 27.15 -20.53 12.12
CA LYS A 250 26.50 -20.70 13.44
C LYS A 250 27.08 -19.77 14.52
N SER A 251 28.34 -19.37 14.39
CA SER A 251 29.02 -18.44 15.29
C SER A 251 28.75 -16.97 14.95
N GLY A 252 28.04 -16.70 13.84
CA GLY A 252 27.74 -15.36 13.34
C GLY A 252 28.88 -14.70 12.57
N ASN A 253 29.90 -15.45 12.15
CA ASN A 253 30.91 -14.94 11.21
C ASN A 253 30.30 -14.88 9.81
N LEU A 254 30.66 -13.85 9.06
CA LEU A 254 30.25 -13.73 7.66
C LEU A 254 31.23 -14.51 6.79
N VAL A 255 30.75 -15.59 6.17
CA VAL A 255 31.52 -16.42 5.24
C VAL A 255 31.16 -16.01 3.82
N MET A 256 32.16 -15.54 3.07
CA MET A 256 32.05 -15.10 1.68
C MET A 256 32.76 -16.12 0.79
N THR A 257 32.04 -16.69 -0.16
CA THR A 257 32.60 -17.59 -1.18
C THR A 257 32.84 -16.79 -2.45
N ALA A 258 34.09 -16.77 -2.90
CA ALA A 258 34.50 -16.13 -4.12
C ALA A 258 34.91 -17.16 -5.18
N ARG A 259 34.65 -16.82 -6.44
CA ARG A 259 35.11 -17.54 -7.61
C ARG A 259 36.34 -16.83 -8.14
N ILE A 260 37.46 -17.54 -8.26
CA ILE A 260 38.62 -17.12 -9.04
C ILE A 260 38.47 -17.76 -10.41
N VAL A 261 38.56 -16.96 -11.47
CA VAL A 261 38.64 -17.44 -12.85
C VAL A 261 39.99 -17.03 -13.39
N ASN A 262 40.81 -18.02 -13.75
CA ASN A 262 42.10 -17.81 -14.38
C ASN A 262 41.99 -18.15 -15.86
N ASN A 263 41.84 -17.14 -16.72
CA ASN A 263 41.79 -17.33 -18.16
C ASN A 263 43.12 -16.97 -18.83
N THR A 264 44.23 -17.17 -18.12
CA THR A 264 45.61 -16.97 -18.60
C THR A 264 46.31 -18.31 -18.80
N THR A 265 47.50 -18.26 -19.43
CA THR A 265 48.42 -19.40 -19.59
C THR A 265 49.16 -19.76 -18.30
N ASP A 266 49.25 -18.84 -17.35
CA ASP A 266 50.10 -18.96 -16.16
C ASP A 266 49.32 -19.51 -14.97
N TYR A 267 50.05 -20.03 -13.97
CA TYR A 267 49.43 -20.49 -12.73
C TYR A 267 49.30 -19.34 -11.73
N ILE A 268 48.11 -19.14 -11.18
CA ILE A 268 47.97 -18.31 -9.98
C ILE A 268 48.44 -19.15 -8.80
N THR A 269 49.38 -18.62 -8.01
CA THR A 269 49.91 -19.30 -6.81
C THR A 269 49.56 -18.55 -5.51
N ALA A 270 49.21 -17.27 -5.61
CA ALA A 270 48.66 -16.50 -4.50
C ALA A 270 47.87 -15.27 -4.99
N LEU A 271 47.03 -14.75 -4.12
CA LEU A 271 46.48 -13.39 -4.22
C LEU A 271 47.28 -12.47 -3.28
N LYS A 272 47.64 -11.28 -3.76
CA LYS A 272 48.27 -10.24 -2.95
C LYS A 272 47.28 -9.14 -2.61
N ASP A 273 47.40 -8.55 -1.43
CA ASP A 273 46.64 -7.37 -0.98
C ASP A 273 45.13 -7.48 -1.19
N VAL A 274 44.57 -8.66 -0.86
CA VAL A 274 43.14 -8.92 -1.01
C VAL A 274 42.38 -7.98 -0.09
N ASN A 275 41.48 -7.18 -0.67
CA ASN A 275 40.62 -6.25 0.04
C ASN A 275 39.16 -6.45 -0.41
N ILE A 276 38.33 -7.07 0.43
CA ILE A 276 36.91 -7.30 0.16
C ILE A 276 36.09 -6.43 1.10
N VAL A 277 35.26 -5.55 0.53
CA VAL A 277 34.41 -4.62 1.27
C VAL A 277 32.97 -5.10 1.20
N VAL A 278 32.33 -5.21 2.36
CA VAL A 278 30.91 -5.53 2.51
C VAL A 278 30.18 -4.27 2.91
N LYS A 279 29.17 -3.88 2.13
CA LYS A 279 28.27 -2.75 2.39
C LYS A 279 26.84 -3.24 2.55
N ASP A 280 26.07 -2.57 3.40
CA ASP A 280 24.62 -2.79 3.46
C ASP A 280 23.89 -2.08 2.31
N ALA A 281 22.56 -2.23 2.28
CA ALA A 281 21.71 -1.63 1.26
C ALA A 281 21.76 -0.09 1.21
N SER A 282 22.21 0.57 2.28
CA SER A 282 22.40 2.03 2.32
C SER A 282 23.77 2.46 1.78
N GLY A 283 24.63 1.51 1.42
CA GLY A 283 26.02 1.76 1.00
C GLY A 283 27.01 1.88 2.17
N LYS A 284 26.55 1.72 3.42
CA LYS A 284 27.42 1.79 4.60
C LYS A 284 28.28 0.54 4.71
N THR A 285 29.59 0.71 4.86
CA THR A 285 30.50 -0.42 5.09
C THR A 285 30.20 -1.11 6.41
N ILE A 286 29.92 -2.41 6.35
CA ILE A 286 29.66 -3.27 7.51
C ILE A 286 30.90 -4.07 7.91
N GLY A 287 31.78 -4.39 6.97
CA GLY A 287 33.02 -5.10 7.25
C GLY A 287 33.97 -5.04 6.08
N THR A 288 35.25 -5.18 6.37
CA THR A 288 36.30 -5.22 5.35
C THR A 288 37.25 -6.35 5.68
N TYR A 289 37.41 -7.30 4.76
CA TYR A 289 38.40 -8.36 4.86
C TYR A 289 39.68 -7.88 4.17
N LYS A 290 40.81 -7.94 4.88
CA LYS A 290 42.14 -7.60 4.33
C LYS A 290 43.12 -8.73 4.63
N THR A 291 43.93 -9.10 3.64
CA THR A 291 45.16 -9.87 3.85
C THR A 291 46.21 -9.45 2.83
N SER A 292 47.47 -9.37 3.25
CA SER A 292 48.61 -9.08 2.36
C SER A 292 48.86 -10.23 1.39
N ARG A 293 48.61 -11.48 1.83
CA ARG A 293 48.78 -12.68 1.00
C ARG A 293 47.70 -13.72 1.31
N TYR A 294 47.19 -14.35 0.26
CA TYR A 294 46.32 -15.52 0.34
C TYR A 294 46.85 -16.60 -0.61
N ASN A 295 47.43 -17.67 -0.07
CA ASN A 295 48.00 -18.74 -0.89
C ASN A 295 46.88 -19.57 -1.53
N VAL A 296 46.94 -19.70 -2.85
CA VAL A 296 45.97 -20.47 -3.63
C VAL A 296 46.55 -20.84 -4.98
N THR A 297 46.48 -22.12 -5.34
CA THR A 297 46.82 -22.57 -6.69
C THR A 297 45.57 -22.65 -7.56
N VAL A 298 45.58 -21.95 -8.70
CA VAL A 298 44.58 -22.03 -9.76
C VAL A 298 45.32 -22.23 -11.08
N SER A 299 45.09 -23.38 -11.74
CA SER A 299 45.72 -23.72 -13.01
C SER A 299 45.33 -22.76 -14.13
N SER A 300 46.09 -22.77 -15.22
CA SER A 300 45.72 -22.08 -16.45
C SER A 300 44.32 -22.52 -16.94
N TYR A 301 43.60 -21.58 -17.53
CA TYR A 301 42.24 -21.78 -18.08
C TYR A 301 41.24 -22.44 -17.11
N SER A 302 41.43 -22.26 -15.81
CA SER A 302 40.66 -22.97 -14.78
C SER A 302 39.99 -22.03 -13.80
N THR A 303 39.17 -22.61 -12.93
CA THR A 303 38.41 -21.85 -11.95
C THR A 303 38.50 -22.50 -10.58
N LYS A 304 38.46 -21.69 -9.52
CA LYS A 304 38.51 -22.19 -8.14
C LYS A 304 37.65 -21.37 -7.21
N ASP A 305 36.92 -22.06 -6.34
CA ASP A 305 36.15 -21.42 -5.29
C ASP A 305 36.99 -21.32 -4.01
N VAL A 306 37.04 -20.12 -3.42
CA VAL A 306 37.75 -19.84 -2.16
C VAL A 306 36.82 -19.17 -1.17
N LYS A 307 37.12 -19.30 0.14
CA LYS A 307 36.30 -18.73 1.21
C LYS A 307 37.08 -17.71 2.01
N PHE A 308 36.47 -16.56 2.23
CA PHE A 308 36.95 -15.50 3.10
C PHE A 308 35.98 -15.33 4.26
N THR A 309 36.50 -15.28 5.48
CA THR A 309 35.66 -15.20 6.68
C THR A 309 35.94 -13.91 7.43
N LEU A 310 34.90 -13.08 7.57
CA LEU A 310 34.89 -11.95 8.50
C LEU A 310 34.34 -12.41 9.84
N LYS A 311 35.18 -12.34 10.88
CA LYS A 311 34.75 -12.66 12.23
C LYS A 311 33.63 -11.72 12.67
N LYS A 312 32.68 -12.24 13.45
CA LYS A 312 31.57 -11.46 14.00
C LYS A 312 32.03 -10.18 14.71
N SER A 313 33.16 -10.25 15.42
CA SER A 313 33.78 -9.12 16.11
C SER A 313 34.28 -8.01 15.18
N SER A 314 34.60 -8.34 13.92
CA SER A 314 35.07 -7.39 12.90
C SER A 314 33.92 -6.72 12.14
N LEU A 315 32.66 -7.10 12.39
CA LEU A 315 31.50 -6.51 11.75
C LEU A 315 31.01 -5.29 12.54
N LYS A 316 30.91 -4.15 11.86
CA LYS A 316 30.34 -2.90 12.42
C LYS A 316 28.87 -3.04 12.77
N LYS A 317 28.17 -4.02 12.19
CA LYS A 317 26.78 -4.36 12.50
C LYS A 317 26.62 -5.87 12.57
N LYS A 318 26.26 -6.38 13.75
CA LYS A 318 26.16 -7.83 14.03
C LYS A 318 24.98 -8.52 13.32
N LYS A 319 23.98 -7.75 12.88
CA LYS A 319 22.78 -8.24 12.19
C LYS A 319 22.42 -7.29 11.05
N PHE A 320 22.68 -7.67 9.80
CA PHE A 320 22.27 -6.92 8.61
C PHE A 320 21.77 -7.84 7.49
N ASP A 321 20.93 -7.29 6.62
CA ASP A 321 20.29 -8.04 5.53
C ASP A 321 21.28 -8.22 4.39
N LEU A 322 21.70 -9.46 4.14
CA LEU A 322 22.64 -9.84 3.11
C LEU A 322 22.02 -9.86 1.71
N ARG A 323 20.69 -9.94 1.59
CA ARG A 323 20.04 -10.04 0.28
C ARG A 323 20.20 -8.80 -0.57
N ASN A 324 20.34 -7.65 0.09
CA ASN A 324 20.52 -6.34 -0.53
C ASN A 324 21.90 -5.75 -0.21
N ALA A 325 22.84 -6.58 0.24
CA ALA A 325 24.21 -6.16 0.51
C ALA A 325 25.03 -6.11 -0.78
N THR A 326 26.05 -5.27 -0.78
CA THR A 326 27.06 -5.22 -1.84
C THR A 326 28.37 -5.78 -1.29
N ILE A 327 28.94 -6.78 -1.97
CA ILE A 327 30.23 -7.35 -1.60
C ILE A 327 31.17 -7.19 -2.79
N THR A 328 32.22 -6.38 -2.63
CA THR A 328 33.10 -6.00 -3.74
C THR A 328 34.56 -6.19 -3.37
N ARG A 329 35.34 -6.75 -4.30
CA ARG A 329 36.80 -6.72 -4.24
C ARG A 329 37.27 -5.32 -4.67
N LYS A 330 37.96 -4.60 -3.78
CA LYS A 330 38.44 -3.23 -4.03
C LYS A 330 39.93 -3.14 -4.35
N GLY A 331 40.64 -4.26 -4.35
CA GLY A 331 42.06 -4.28 -4.69
C GLY A 331 42.67 -5.68 -4.61
N GLY A 332 43.97 -5.68 -4.86
CA GLY A 332 44.83 -6.86 -4.82
C GLY A 332 45.20 -7.36 -6.21
N ALA A 333 46.39 -7.96 -6.30
CA ALA A 333 46.94 -8.52 -7.53
C ALA A 333 46.91 -10.06 -7.50
N TYR A 334 47.10 -10.67 -8.66
CA TYR A 334 47.38 -12.10 -8.78
C TYR A 334 48.89 -12.29 -8.89
N TYR A 335 49.41 -13.26 -8.17
CA TYR A 335 50.82 -13.64 -8.27
C TYR A 335 50.92 -14.91 -9.10
N TYR A 336 51.66 -14.79 -10.22
CA TYR A 336 51.82 -15.84 -11.22
C TYR A 336 53.16 -16.56 -11.04
N ARG A 337 53.22 -17.82 -11.48
CA ARG A 337 54.46 -18.58 -11.64
C ARG A 337 54.48 -19.23 -13.01
#